data_AF-A0A3N5I5G9-F1
#
_entry.id   AF-A0A3N5I5G9-F1
#
_cell.length_a   1.000
_cell.length_b   1.000
_cell.length_c   1.000
_cell.angle_alpha   90.00
_cell.angle_beta   90.00
_cell.angle_gamma   90.00
#
_symmetry.space_group_name_H-M   'P 1'
#
loop_
_entity.id
_entity.type
_entity.pdbx_description
1 polymer ?
#
loop_
_entity_poly.entity_id
_entity_poly.type
_entity_poly.pdbx_seq_one_letter_code
_entity_poly.pdbx_strand_id
1 'polypeptide(L)'
;MITNARARFVRVSARKARLVLDQIRGKSVGDALATLQFTPRAAARLIEKVLRSAVANAEHNHQVRNLDDLRVVQAVADGGPSLKRVQPRAMGRAFFIKHRTSHLTIAVSDEVNGTRGGLTRPRHLRVRRLPAPGPAVAAPAARPPRGKGRAKSKEKK
;
A
#
# COMPACT_ATOMS: atom_id res chain seq x y z
N MET A 1 18.10 1.26 16.87
CA MET A 1 16.94 1.09 17.77
C MET A 1 15.77 1.93 17.28
N ILE A 2 14.55 1.38 17.29
CA ILE A 2 13.38 2.00 16.64
C ILE A 2 12.47 2.66 17.66
N THR A 3 12.18 3.94 17.45
CA THR A 3 11.15 4.70 18.19
C THR A 3 10.02 5.07 17.25
N ASN A 4 8.79 5.14 17.77
CA ASN A 4 7.62 5.44 16.96
C ASN A 4 6.75 6.56 17.55
N ALA A 5 6.07 7.27 16.66
CA ALA A 5 5.03 8.24 16.99
C ALA A 5 3.79 7.95 16.15
N ARG A 6 2.63 8.12 16.78
CA ARG A 6 1.33 7.84 16.14
C ARG A 6 0.36 9.00 16.34
N ALA A 7 -0.24 9.46 15.24
CA ALA A 7 -1.40 10.35 15.28
C ALA A 7 -2.64 9.59 14.85
N ARG A 8 -3.66 9.56 15.72
CA ARG A 8 -4.91 8.82 15.47
C ARG A 8 -6.06 9.75 15.09
N PHE A 9 -6.98 9.22 14.27
CA PHE A 9 -8.20 9.92 13.83
C PHE A 9 -7.94 11.24 13.08
N VAL A 10 -6.86 11.27 12.31
CA VAL A 10 -6.49 12.42 11.50
C VAL A 10 -7.51 12.59 10.38
N ARG A 11 -8.09 13.79 10.22
CA ARG A 11 -9.09 14.11 9.18
C ARG A 11 -8.46 14.28 7.78
N VAL A 12 -7.73 13.26 7.34
CA VAL A 12 -7.15 13.16 6.00
C VAL A 12 -7.36 11.74 5.50
N SER A 13 -7.62 11.59 4.20
CA SER A 13 -7.68 10.27 3.57
C SER A 13 -6.29 9.65 3.52
N ALA A 14 -6.17 8.38 3.92
CA ALA A 14 -4.91 7.64 3.90
C ALA A 14 -4.18 7.74 2.55
N ARG A 15 -4.90 7.71 1.42
CA ARG A 15 -4.30 7.84 0.08
C ARG A 15 -3.55 9.17 -0.10
N LYS A 16 -4.11 10.28 0.39
CA LYS A 16 -3.46 11.61 0.28
C LYS A 16 -2.24 11.72 1.20
N ALA A 17 -2.30 11.10 2.38
CA ALA A 17 -1.17 11.07 3.31
C ALA A 17 -0.02 10.19 2.79
N ARG A 18 -0.32 9.03 2.19
CA ARG A 18 0.69 8.11 1.62
C ARG A 18 1.59 8.78 0.60
N LEU A 19 1.04 9.60 -0.30
CA LEU A 19 1.81 10.34 -1.29
C LEU A 19 2.94 11.19 -0.68
N VAL A 20 2.71 11.75 0.51
CA VAL A 20 3.71 12.56 1.23
C VAL A 20 4.64 11.65 2.06
N LEU A 21 4.09 10.62 2.69
CA LEU A 21 4.88 9.65 3.46
C LEU A 21 5.91 8.89 2.61
N ASP A 22 5.56 8.60 1.35
CA ASP A 22 6.45 7.93 0.41
C ASP A 22 7.65 8.83 0.04
N GLN A 23 7.51 10.15 0.09
CA GLN A 23 8.60 11.09 -0.17
C GLN A 23 9.63 11.15 0.97
N ILE A 24 9.24 10.83 2.21
CA ILE A 24 10.12 10.94 3.39
C ILE A 24 10.68 9.59 3.84
N ARG A 25 10.17 8.47 3.30
CA ARG A 25 10.61 7.13 3.67
C ARG A 25 12.09 6.94 3.30
N GLY A 26 12.91 6.52 4.28
CA GLY A 26 14.34 6.26 4.09
C GLY A 26 15.25 7.49 4.09
N LYS A 27 14.69 8.70 4.20
CA LYS A 27 15.48 9.94 4.31
C LYS A 27 15.98 10.17 5.73
N SER A 28 17.01 11.01 5.86
CA SER A 28 17.42 11.58 7.13
C SER A 28 16.30 12.46 7.70
N VAL A 29 16.26 12.65 9.02
CA VAL A 29 15.26 13.53 9.65
C VAL A 29 15.38 14.98 9.15
N GLY A 30 16.60 15.48 8.96
CA GLY A 30 16.84 16.83 8.41
C GLY A 30 16.24 16.99 7.01
N ASP A 31 16.56 16.09 6.08
CA ASP A 31 16.04 16.11 4.71
C ASP A 31 14.52 15.92 4.67
N ALA A 32 13.99 15.08 5.57
CA ALA A 32 12.55 14.86 5.68
C ALA A 32 11.82 16.13 6.16
N LEU A 33 12.35 16.84 7.15
CA LEU A 33 11.78 18.11 7.62
C LEU A 33 11.80 19.17 6.53
N ALA A 34 12.91 19.32 5.80
CA ALA A 34 13.00 20.24 4.67
C ALA A 34 11.98 19.88 3.57
N THR A 35 11.91 18.60 3.18
CA THR A 35 10.94 18.12 2.17
C THR A 35 9.50 18.44 2.60
N LEU A 36 9.16 18.23 3.87
CA LEU A 36 7.81 18.46 4.39
C LEU A 36 7.42 19.94 4.43
N GLN A 37 8.36 20.84 4.72
CA GLN A 37 8.10 22.29 4.76
C GLN A 37 7.72 22.85 3.39
N PHE A 38 8.39 22.40 2.32
CA PHE A 38 8.16 22.91 0.96
C PHE A 38 7.10 22.14 0.17
N THR A 39 6.53 21.08 0.74
CA THR A 39 5.49 20.30 0.07
C THR A 39 4.13 21.01 0.14
N PRO A 40 3.46 21.32 -0.99
CA PRO A 40 2.22 22.11 -1.02
C PRO A 40 0.96 21.33 -0.57
N ARG A 41 1.11 20.17 0.09
CA ARG A 41 0.01 19.31 0.50
C ARG A 41 -0.35 19.57 1.96
N ALA A 42 -1.64 19.72 2.27
CA ALA A 42 -2.13 19.88 3.64
C ALA A 42 -1.71 18.73 4.58
N ALA A 43 -1.52 17.52 4.04
CA ALA A 43 -1.03 16.38 4.82
C ALA A 43 0.41 16.58 5.33
N ALA A 44 1.24 17.38 4.65
CA ALA A 44 2.63 17.61 5.04
C ALA A 44 2.73 18.28 6.41
N ARG A 45 1.91 19.31 6.67
CA ARG A 45 1.85 20.00 7.97
C ARG A 45 1.47 19.06 9.13
N LEU A 46 0.66 18.04 8.87
CA LEU A 46 0.26 17.07 9.89
C LEU A 46 1.37 16.04 10.13
N ILE A 47 2.00 15.57 9.05
CA ILE A 47 3.12 14.63 9.10
C ILE A 47 4.34 15.26 9.78
N GLU A 48 4.61 16.54 9.51
CA GLU A 48 5.67 17.32 10.16
C GLU A 48 5.54 17.32 11.68
N LYS A 49 4.32 17.53 12.20
CA LYS A 49 4.05 17.47 13.64
C LYS A 49 4.33 16.08 14.23
N VAL A 50 3.94 15.02 13.51
CA VAL A 50 4.20 13.64 13.95
C VAL A 50 5.69 13.31 13.91
N LEU A 51 6.41 13.79 12.90
CA LEU A 51 7.86 13.60 12.78
C LEU A 51 8.60 14.31 13.92
N ARG A 52 8.25 15.57 14.20
CA ARG A 52 8.80 16.31 15.36
C ARG A 52 8.53 15.61 16.69
N SER A 53 7.34 15.03 16.86
CA SER A 53 7.03 14.21 18.04
C SER A 53 7.86 12.93 18.11
N ALA A 54 8.13 12.28 16.97
CA ALA A 54 8.99 11.09 16.94
C ALA A 54 10.43 11.43 17.35
N VAL A 55 10.95 12.56 16.88
CA VAL A 55 12.27 13.08 17.24
C VAL A 55 12.35 13.38 18.74
N ALA A 56 11.39 14.14 19.27
CA ALA A 56 11.34 14.45 20.71
C ALA A 56 11.25 13.18 21.58
N ASN A 57 10.51 12.16 21.13
CA ASN A 57 10.44 10.88 21.84
C ASN A 57 11.78 10.13 21.79
N ALA A 58 12.52 10.22 20.68
CA ALA A 58 13.85 9.63 20.57
C ALA A 58 14.86 10.34 21.48
N GLU A 59 14.86 11.67 21.50
CA GLU A 59 15.69 12.48 22.41
C GLU A 59 15.42 12.15 23.87
N HIS A 60 14.15 12.13 24.28
CA HIS A 60 13.78 11.96 25.68
C HIS A 60 13.99 10.52 26.19
N ASN A 61 13.53 9.52 25.43
CA ASN A 61 13.51 8.13 25.92
C ASN A 61 14.82 7.39 25.66
N HIS A 62 15.60 7.80 24.66
CA HIS A 62 16.82 7.10 24.25
C HIS A 62 18.06 7.98 24.34
N GLN A 63 17.94 9.21 24.84
CA GLN A 63 19.04 10.16 25.07
C GLN A 63 19.91 10.37 23.82
N VAL A 64 19.30 10.23 22.64
CA VAL A 64 20.00 10.43 21.38
C VAL A 64 20.33 11.92 21.28
N ARG A 65 21.63 12.25 21.30
CA ARG A 65 22.11 13.64 21.25
C ARG A 65 22.20 14.18 19.82
N ASN A 66 22.38 13.32 18.84
CA ASN A 66 22.65 13.71 17.47
C ASN A 66 21.42 13.47 16.58
N LEU A 67 20.82 14.56 16.11
CA LEU A 67 19.68 14.54 15.20
C LEU A 67 20.03 14.08 13.78
N ASP A 68 21.30 14.22 13.41
CA ASP A 68 21.80 13.96 12.05
C ASP A 68 21.88 12.46 11.73
N ASP A 69 22.02 11.63 12.75
CA ASP A 69 22.10 10.18 12.61
C ASP A 69 20.71 9.52 12.51
N LEU A 70 19.64 10.22 12.91
CA LEU A 70 18.28 9.70 12.84
C LEU A 70 17.77 9.61 11.40
N ARG A 71 17.22 8.44 11.07
CA ARG A 71 16.57 8.17 9.78
C ARG A 71 15.15 7.69 9.96
N VAL A 72 14.30 8.00 8.98
CA VAL A 72 12.91 7.51 8.93
C VAL A 72 12.90 6.08 8.38
N VAL A 73 12.77 5.09 9.26
CA VAL A 73 12.74 3.66 8.89
C VAL A 73 11.39 3.28 8.30
N GLN A 74 10.32 3.69 8.95
CA GLN A 74 8.96 3.32 8.54
C GLN A 74 8.03 4.52 8.62
N ALA A 75 7.28 4.73 7.55
CA ALA A 75 6.30 5.81 7.43
C ALA A 75 5.04 5.24 6.75
N VAL A 76 3.98 5.05 7.54
CA VAL A 76 2.75 4.35 7.11
C VAL A 76 1.51 5.17 7.49
N ALA A 77 0.51 5.16 6.60
CA ALA A 77 -0.82 5.69 6.87
C ALA A 77 -1.87 4.60 6.69
N ASP A 78 -2.54 4.28 7.78
CA ASP A 78 -3.63 3.31 7.85
C ASP A 78 -4.98 4.01 7.71
N GLY A 79 -5.95 3.28 7.16
CA GLY A 79 -7.33 3.75 7.07
C GLY A 79 -8.00 3.75 8.45
N GLY A 80 -8.59 4.88 8.83
CA GLY A 80 -9.38 4.99 10.05
C GLY A 80 -10.88 4.85 9.80
N PRO A 81 -11.70 5.00 10.84
CA PRO A 81 -13.16 5.02 10.70
C PRO A 81 -13.61 6.13 9.74
N SER A 82 -14.63 5.82 8.94
CA SER A 82 -15.18 6.73 7.95
C SER A 82 -16.58 7.18 8.35
N LEU A 83 -16.79 8.48 8.42
CA LEU A 83 -18.10 9.08 8.69
C LEU A 83 -18.90 9.12 7.39
N LYS A 84 -20.11 8.55 7.40
CA LYS A 84 -21.05 8.59 6.27
C LYS A 84 -21.94 9.82 6.40
N ARG A 85 -22.13 10.57 5.31
CA ARG A 85 -23.09 11.68 5.19
C ARG A 85 -23.94 11.47 3.94
N VAL A 86 -25.24 11.67 4.05
CA VAL A 86 -26.16 11.55 2.92
C VAL A 86 -26.04 12.79 2.05
N GLN A 87 -25.96 12.60 0.74
CA GLN A 87 -25.98 13.66 -0.26
C GLN A 87 -27.18 13.43 -1.19
N PRO A 88 -28.15 14.36 -1.25
CA PRO A 88 -29.27 14.25 -2.17
C PRO A 88 -28.81 14.38 -3.62
N ARG A 89 -29.44 13.64 -4.53
CA ARG A 89 -29.17 13.64 -5.97
C ARG A 89 -30.49 13.67 -6.76
N ALA A 90 -30.39 13.93 -8.05
CA ALA A 90 -31.53 13.99 -8.96
C ALA A 90 -32.39 12.70 -8.92
N MET A 91 -33.68 12.84 -9.24
CA MET A 91 -34.67 11.75 -9.28
C MET A 91 -34.84 11.01 -7.94
N GLY A 92 -34.85 11.73 -6.81
CA GLY A 92 -35.08 11.14 -5.48
C GLY A 92 -33.96 10.20 -4.99
N ARG A 93 -32.80 10.19 -5.64
CA ARG A 93 -31.69 9.30 -5.29
C ARG A 93 -30.87 9.88 -4.13
N ALA A 94 -30.34 9.01 -3.27
CA ALA A 94 -29.48 9.39 -2.15
C ALA A 94 -28.13 8.67 -2.23
N PHE A 95 -27.03 9.43 -2.27
CA PHE A 95 -25.67 8.90 -2.25
C PHE A 95 -25.00 9.16 -0.90
N PHE A 96 -23.89 8.45 -0.61
CA PHE A 96 -23.14 8.64 0.62
C PHE A 96 -21.76 9.25 0.34
N ILE A 97 -21.50 10.41 0.94
CA ILE A 97 -20.14 10.97 1.04
C ILE A 97 -19.47 10.32 2.26
N LYS A 98 -18.26 9.80 2.07
CA LYS A 98 -17.43 9.22 3.14
C LYS A 98 -16.33 10.20 3.54
N HIS A 99 -16.47 10.83 4.71
CA HIS A 99 -15.38 11.59 5.32
C HIS A 99 -14.46 10.61 6.04
N ARG A 100 -13.37 10.24 5.36
CA ARG A 100 -12.40 9.24 5.81
C ARG A 100 -11.42 9.88 6.80
N THR A 101 -11.10 9.15 7.87
CA THR A 101 -9.96 9.47 8.73
C THR A 101 -8.79 8.53 8.46
N SER A 102 -7.62 8.86 9.00
CA SER A 102 -6.43 8.00 8.94
C SER A 102 -5.69 7.98 10.27
N HIS A 103 -4.88 6.94 10.43
CA HIS A 103 -3.88 6.83 11.49
C HIS A 103 -2.50 6.94 10.83
N LEU A 104 -1.69 7.90 11.29
CA LEU A 104 -0.32 8.10 10.80
C LEU A 104 0.63 7.46 11.80
N THR A 105 1.55 6.64 11.31
CA THR A 105 2.63 6.04 12.10
C THR A 105 3.96 6.39 11.44
N ILE A 106 4.84 7.02 12.19
CA ILE A 106 6.22 7.31 11.78
C ILE A 106 7.15 6.64 12.79
N ALA A 107 8.14 5.92 12.30
CA ALA A 107 9.18 5.31 13.10
C ALA A 107 10.56 5.80 12.65
N VAL A 108 11.37 6.21 13.61
CA VAL A 108 12.73 6.69 13.41
C VAL A 108 13.72 5.74 14.08
N SER A 109 14.93 5.67 13.54
CA SER A 109 16.03 4.89 14.10
C SER A 109 17.37 5.48 13.71
N ASP A 110 18.35 5.29 14.58
CA ASP A 110 19.74 5.70 14.36
C ASP A 110 20.56 4.66 13.58
N GLU A 111 19.96 3.50 13.27
CA GLU A 111 20.66 2.45 12.54
C GLU A 111 20.78 2.87 11.07
N VAL A 112 21.98 3.36 10.74
CA VAL A 112 22.47 3.41 9.38
C VAL A 112 22.42 1.97 8.86
N ASN A 113 21.68 1.79 7.76
CA ASN A 113 21.71 0.66 6.84
C ASN A 113 20.54 -0.34 6.93
N GLY A 114 19.83 -0.44 5.80
CA GLY A 114 18.84 -1.47 5.50
C GLY A 114 19.48 -2.84 5.24
N THR A 115 20.26 -3.34 6.20
CA THR A 115 20.82 -4.70 6.20
C THR A 115 20.29 -5.49 7.39
N ARG A 116 18.96 -5.61 7.47
CA ARG A 116 18.30 -6.81 8.02
C ARG A 116 17.10 -7.13 7.17
N GLY A 117 17.24 -8.16 6.33
CA GLY A 117 16.17 -8.66 5.48
C GLY A 117 16.42 -8.57 3.98
N GLY A 118 17.68 -8.56 3.54
CA GLY A 118 17.96 -9.27 2.28
C GLY A 118 17.36 -10.67 2.42
N LEU A 119 16.55 -11.07 1.46
CA LEU A 119 16.15 -12.46 1.32
C LEU A 119 17.42 -13.31 1.24
N THR A 120 17.93 -13.81 2.36
CA THR A 120 18.49 -15.14 2.41
C THR A 120 17.33 -16.06 2.09
N ARG A 121 17.04 -16.19 0.78
CA ARG A 121 16.41 -17.40 0.27
C ARG A 121 17.23 -18.54 0.90
N PRO A 122 16.62 -19.41 1.73
CA PRO A 122 17.35 -20.55 2.23
C PRO A 122 17.92 -21.28 1.00
N ARG A 123 19.22 -21.55 1.00
CA ARG A 123 19.94 -22.35 -0.02
C ARG A 123 19.42 -23.81 -0.11
N HIS A 124 18.25 -24.10 0.44
CA HIS A 124 17.62 -25.42 0.54
C HIS A 124 16.27 -25.55 -0.16
N LEU A 125 15.86 -24.57 -0.99
CA LEU A 125 14.96 -24.87 -2.10
C LEU A 125 15.81 -25.18 -3.34
N ARG A 126 16.48 -26.35 -3.32
CA ARG A 126 16.61 -27.13 -4.55
C ARG A 126 15.19 -27.44 -4.98
N VAL A 127 14.60 -26.55 -5.78
CA VAL A 127 13.49 -26.94 -6.64
C VAL A 127 14.02 -28.11 -7.42
N ARG A 128 13.51 -29.31 -7.13
CA ARG A 128 13.60 -30.45 -8.03
C ARG A 128 13.15 -29.94 -9.38
N ARG A 129 14.09 -29.71 -10.31
CA ARG A 129 13.77 -29.41 -11.70
C ARG A 129 12.79 -30.50 -12.12
N LEU A 130 11.53 -30.14 -12.32
CA LEU A 130 10.61 -31.00 -13.05
C LEU A 130 11.27 -31.27 -14.40
N PRO A 131 11.41 -32.54 -14.84
CA PRO A 131 11.91 -32.81 -16.17
C PRO A 131 11.00 -32.10 -17.18
N ALA A 132 11.61 -31.48 -18.17
CA ALA A 132 10.89 -30.76 -19.23
C ALA A 132 9.79 -31.65 -19.82
N PRO A 133 8.59 -31.13 -20.10
CA PRO A 133 7.60 -31.90 -20.84
C PRO A 133 8.19 -32.23 -22.21
N GLY A 134 8.33 -33.53 -22.50
CA GLY A 134 8.67 -34.02 -23.83
C GLY A 134 7.65 -33.53 -24.87
N PRO A 135 7.98 -33.60 -26.17
CA PRO A 135 7.10 -33.11 -27.21
C PRO A 135 5.76 -33.84 -27.15
N ALA A 136 4.68 -33.08 -26.91
CA ALA A 136 3.33 -33.59 -26.93
C ALA A 136 3.04 -34.17 -28.32
N VAL A 137 2.80 -35.48 -28.34
CA VAL A 137 2.31 -36.22 -29.51
C VAL A 137 1.04 -35.55 -30.02
N ALA A 138 1.00 -35.32 -31.34
CA ALA A 138 -0.08 -34.66 -32.05
C ALA A 138 -1.46 -35.25 -31.69
N ALA A 139 -2.39 -34.38 -31.30
CA ALA A 139 -3.80 -34.76 -31.13
C ALA A 139 -4.39 -35.14 -32.50
N PRO A 140 -5.14 -36.26 -32.61
CA PRO A 140 -5.79 -36.62 -33.86
C PRO A 140 -6.95 -35.67 -34.18
N ALA A 141 -7.03 -35.29 -35.46
CA ALA A 141 -7.96 -34.33 -36.03
C ALA A 141 -9.44 -34.64 -35.73
N ALA A 142 -10.20 -33.58 -35.45
CA ALA A 142 -11.65 -33.62 -35.31
C ALA A 142 -12.32 -34.05 -36.63
N ARG A 143 -13.25 -35.01 -36.56
CA ARG A 143 -14.12 -35.42 -37.68
C ARG A 143 -15.05 -34.27 -38.11
N PRO A 144 -15.32 -34.09 -39.41
CA PRO A 144 -16.26 -33.06 -39.88
C PRO A 144 -17.72 -33.41 -39.51
N PRO A 145 -18.59 -32.39 -39.33
CA PRO A 145 -19.98 -32.62 -38.95
C PRO A 145 -20.78 -33.30 -40.07
N ARG A 146 -21.45 -34.40 -39.72
CA ARG A 146 -22.42 -35.07 -40.60
C ARG A 146 -23.63 -34.15 -40.86
N GLY A 147 -24.03 -34.08 -42.12
CA GLY A 147 -24.96 -33.10 -42.68
C GLY A 147 -26.39 -33.15 -42.14
N LYS A 148 -27.07 -32.00 -42.28
CA LYS A 148 -28.51 -31.84 -42.07
C LYS A 148 -29.28 -32.67 -43.10
N GLY A 149 -29.79 -33.83 -42.67
CA GLY A 149 -30.82 -34.57 -43.39
C GLY A 149 -32.14 -33.81 -43.37
N ARG A 150 -32.66 -33.52 -44.58
CA ARG A 150 -34.04 -33.11 -44.82
C ARG A 150 -35.00 -34.16 -44.25
N ALA A 151 -36.06 -33.72 -43.57
CA ALA A 151 -37.32 -34.46 -43.51
C ALA A 151 -38.46 -33.47 -43.78
N LYS A 152 -39.17 -33.71 -44.89
CA LYS A 152 -40.38 -33.00 -45.31
C LYS A 152 -41.59 -33.52 -44.50
N SER A 153 -42.56 -32.63 -44.29
CA SER A 153 -44.03 -32.80 -44.35
C SER A 153 -44.72 -34.02 -43.71
N LYS A 154 -45.73 -33.73 -42.86
CA LYS A 154 -47.08 -34.35 -42.69
C LYS A 154 -47.59 -34.00 -41.27
N GLU A 155 -48.84 -33.71 -40.92
CA GLU A 155 -50.15 -33.63 -41.59
C GLU A 155 -51.16 -33.09 -40.53
N LYS A 156 -52.30 -32.59 -40.98
CA LYS A 156 -53.47 -32.11 -40.23
C LYS A 156 -53.93 -33.01 -39.07
N LYS A 157 -54.49 -32.39 -38.02
CA LYS A 157 -55.89 -32.62 -37.60
C LYS A 157 -56.45 -31.37 -36.93
#